data_AF-A0A524JJM9-F1
#
_entry.id   AF-A0A524JJM9-F1
#
_cell.length_a   1.000
_cell.length_b   1.000
_cell.length_c   1.000
_cell.angle_alpha   90.00
_cell.angle_beta   90.00
_cell.angle_gamma   90.00
#
_symmetry.space_group_name_H-M   'P 1'
#
loop_
_entity.id
_entity.type
_entity.pdbx_description
1 polymer ?
#
loop_
_entity_poly.entity_id
_entity_poly.type
_entity_poly.pdbx_seq_one_letter_code
_entity_poly.pdbx_strand_id
1 'polypeptide(L)'
;MYKLKSLSYVLIPSILVLLASLLINTDTLAQQYPPGNYKESCTDLLKVGHMLEAKCRKEDGTLQSTVLFYGRCNGPIHNNNGQLTCNQGGGNNSLPPGDYKNSCRDMNVNGDILQAQCQRRDGSWRFTSIDYDECYNDITNQNGRLVCGQRHHNNMLPRGSYKQTCQDFSINGDVLQAQCKKGNGELRWSSIDFGDCYGDIANRNGRLVCE
;
A
#
# COMPACT_ATOMS: atom_id res chain seq x y z
N MET A 1 -1.97 41.18 72.29
CA MET A 1 -0.60 40.72 72.60
C MET A 1 -0.59 39.20 72.55
N TYR A 2 0.24 38.60 71.70
CA TYR A 2 0.39 37.16 71.58
C TYR A 2 1.10 36.57 72.81
N LYS A 3 0.61 35.44 73.33
CA LYS A 3 1.46 34.41 73.96
C LYS A 3 0.90 33.01 73.66
N LEU A 4 1.82 32.15 73.27
CA LEU A 4 1.66 30.82 72.71
C LEU A 4 1.95 29.73 73.76
N LYS A 5 1.31 28.56 73.56
CA LYS A 5 1.67 27.17 73.96
C LYS A 5 1.42 26.70 75.40
N SER A 6 0.59 25.65 75.51
CA SER A 6 1.08 24.29 75.80
C SER A 6 0.09 23.23 75.30
N LEU A 7 0.64 22.23 74.61
CA LEU A 7 -0.05 21.08 74.04
C LEU A 7 -0.40 20.06 75.12
N SER A 8 -1.48 19.30 74.91
CA SER A 8 -1.65 17.97 75.50
C SER A 8 -1.89 16.99 74.36
N TYR A 9 -0.84 16.24 74.01
CA TYR A 9 -0.93 15.09 73.12
C TYR A 9 -1.60 13.95 73.86
N VAL A 10 -2.74 13.47 73.37
CA VAL A 10 -3.22 12.11 73.66
C VAL A 10 -3.21 11.34 72.35
N LEU A 11 -2.34 10.34 72.31
CA LEU A 11 -2.23 9.32 71.28
C LEU A 11 -3.57 8.58 71.13
N ILE A 12 -4.14 8.55 69.93
CA ILE A 12 -5.16 7.58 69.54
C ILE A 12 -4.60 6.83 68.31
N PRO A 13 -4.60 5.49 68.34
CA PRO A 13 -3.67 4.69 67.57
C PRO A 13 -4.02 4.61 66.09
N SER A 14 -2.95 4.51 65.33
CA SER A 14 -2.77 3.96 64.00
C SER A 14 -3.86 2.98 63.55
N ILE A 15 -4.16 3.04 62.25
CA ILE A 15 -4.94 2.11 61.41
C ILE A 15 -6.34 2.64 61.05
N LEU A 16 -6.36 3.47 60.01
CA LEU A 16 -7.42 3.40 59.00
C LEU A 16 -6.78 3.55 57.61
N VAL A 17 -6.22 2.44 57.16
CA VAL A 17 -6.21 1.95 55.77
C VAL A 17 -6.24 3.04 54.68
N LEU A 18 -5.04 3.47 54.27
CA LEU A 18 -4.79 3.97 52.91
C LEU A 18 -4.94 2.80 51.93
N LEU A 19 -6.17 2.51 51.47
CA LEU A 19 -6.42 1.66 50.30
C LEU A 19 -7.35 2.39 49.35
N ALA A 20 -6.77 3.30 48.57
CA ALA A 20 -7.36 3.77 47.32
C ALA A 20 -6.23 4.20 46.36
N SER A 21 -5.22 3.35 46.21
CA SER A 21 -4.28 3.42 45.10
C SER A 21 -4.30 2.10 44.35
N LEU A 22 -4.32 2.21 43.02
CA LEU A 22 -4.33 1.15 42.01
C LEU A 22 -5.73 0.76 41.50
N LEU A 23 -6.40 1.72 40.85
CA LEU A 23 -7.09 1.40 39.60
C LEU A 23 -6.01 0.94 38.61
N ILE A 24 -5.74 -0.36 38.57
CA ILE A 24 -4.90 -0.96 37.54
C ILE A 24 -5.76 -0.91 36.28
N ASN A 25 -5.51 0.08 35.41
CA ASN A 25 -6.09 0.12 34.08
C ASN A 25 -5.63 -1.12 33.32
N THR A 26 -6.46 -2.16 33.27
CA THR A 26 -6.24 -3.35 32.45
C THR A 26 -6.68 -3.07 31.03
N ASP A 27 -5.89 -2.31 30.28
CA ASP A 27 -6.09 -2.14 28.83
C ASP A 27 -4.74 -2.13 28.10
N THR A 28 -3.90 -3.12 28.40
CA THR A 28 -2.55 -3.19 27.81
C THR A 28 -2.51 -3.84 26.42
N LEU A 29 -3.58 -4.53 25.97
CA LEU A 29 -3.64 -5.09 24.60
C LEU A 29 -4.44 -4.23 23.60
N ALA A 30 -5.46 -3.50 24.07
CA ALA A 30 -6.31 -2.70 23.17
C ALA A 30 -5.53 -1.57 22.46
N GLN A 31 -4.47 -1.07 23.11
CA GLN A 31 -3.68 0.06 22.65
C GLN A 31 -2.61 -0.31 21.59
N GLN A 32 -2.30 -1.59 21.40
CA GLN A 32 -1.24 -2.03 20.47
C GLN A 32 -1.67 -1.94 18.99
N TYR A 33 -2.97 -2.12 18.72
CA TYR A 33 -3.54 -2.22 17.38
C TYR A 33 -4.59 -1.13 17.11
N PRO A 34 -4.71 -0.63 15.87
CA PRO A 34 -5.65 0.44 15.52
C PRO A 34 -7.09 0.11 15.93
N PRO A 35 -7.93 1.12 16.25
CA PRO A 35 -9.33 0.89 16.59
C PRO A 35 -10.08 0.29 15.40
N GLY A 36 -11.07 -0.57 15.68
CA GLY A 36 -11.85 -1.20 14.63
C GLY A 36 -12.52 -2.51 15.01
N ASN A 37 -13.60 -2.85 14.30
CA ASN A 37 -14.38 -4.08 14.52
C ASN A 37 -13.72 -5.33 13.91
N TYR A 38 -12.66 -5.16 13.11
CA TYR A 38 -11.87 -6.28 12.59
C TYR A 38 -11.34 -7.19 13.70
N LYS A 39 -11.11 -6.66 14.90
CA LYS A 39 -10.63 -7.43 16.07
C LYS A 39 -11.57 -8.57 16.48
N GLU A 40 -12.86 -8.49 16.12
CA GLU A 40 -13.87 -9.51 16.42
C GLU A 40 -13.94 -10.64 15.38
N SER A 41 -13.37 -10.40 14.20
CA SER A 41 -13.52 -11.28 13.04
C SER A 41 -12.20 -11.67 12.39
N CYS A 42 -11.08 -11.16 12.89
CA CYS A 42 -9.76 -11.46 12.39
C CYS A 42 -8.86 -12.08 13.46
N THR A 43 -7.96 -12.95 13.00
CA THR A 43 -6.97 -13.68 13.79
C THR A 43 -5.57 -13.43 13.22
N ASP A 44 -4.52 -13.94 13.87
CA ASP A 44 -3.13 -13.80 13.42
C ASP A 44 -2.74 -12.34 13.14
N LEU A 45 -3.15 -11.43 14.03
CA LEU A 45 -2.87 -9.99 13.89
C LEU A 45 -1.36 -9.75 14.01
N LEU A 46 -0.77 -9.17 12.97
CA LEU A 46 0.62 -8.74 12.94
C LEU A 46 0.69 -7.28 12.51
N LYS A 47 1.30 -6.43 13.34
CA LYS A 47 1.52 -5.02 13.03
C LYS A 47 3.01 -4.75 12.85
N VAL A 48 3.36 -4.14 11.72
CA VAL A 48 4.71 -3.62 11.44
C VAL A 48 4.58 -2.18 10.94
N GLY A 49 4.96 -1.20 11.76
CA GLY A 49 4.73 0.21 11.46
C GLY A 49 3.23 0.52 11.30
N HIS A 50 2.85 1.05 10.13
CA HIS A 50 1.46 1.33 9.74
C HIS A 50 0.82 0.20 8.91
N MET A 51 1.47 -0.96 8.80
CA MET A 51 0.91 -2.15 8.17
C MET A 51 0.26 -3.03 9.22
N LEU A 52 -0.97 -3.47 8.94
CA LEU A 52 -1.72 -4.44 9.74
C LEU A 52 -2.03 -5.66 8.87
N GLU A 53 -1.41 -6.79 9.17
CA GLU A 53 -1.69 -8.10 8.60
C GLU A 53 -2.61 -8.90 9.52
N ALA A 54 -3.52 -9.67 8.93
CA ALA A 54 -4.46 -10.52 9.65
C ALA A 54 -5.02 -11.64 8.78
N LYS A 55 -5.63 -12.64 9.41
CA LYS A 55 -6.56 -13.58 8.77
C LYS A 55 -7.99 -13.25 9.18
N CYS A 56 -8.77 -12.68 8.28
CA CYS A 56 -10.12 -12.21 8.53
C CYS A 56 -11.19 -13.17 8.01
N ARG A 57 -12.25 -13.35 8.78
CA ARG A 57 -13.39 -14.20 8.43
C ARG A 57 -14.24 -13.53 7.35
N LYS A 58 -14.55 -14.28 6.30
CA LYS A 58 -15.53 -13.94 5.26
C LYS A 58 -16.96 -14.25 5.71
N GLU A 59 -17.94 -13.81 4.93
CA GLU A 59 -19.36 -14.12 5.16
C GLU A 59 -19.65 -15.62 5.08
N ASP A 60 -18.93 -16.37 4.22
CA ASP A 60 -19.03 -17.82 4.10
C ASP A 60 -18.34 -18.59 5.26
N GLY A 61 -17.78 -17.87 6.24
CA GLY A 61 -17.07 -18.43 7.39
C GLY A 61 -15.61 -18.81 7.14
N THR A 62 -15.13 -18.76 5.89
CA THR A 62 -13.72 -19.04 5.56
C THR A 62 -12.81 -17.90 6.01
N LEU A 63 -11.54 -18.20 6.28
CA LEU A 63 -10.53 -17.19 6.63
C LEU A 63 -9.77 -16.74 5.39
N GLN A 64 -9.56 -15.43 5.28
CA GLN A 64 -8.79 -14.78 4.24
C GLN A 64 -7.63 -13.99 4.85
N SER A 65 -6.41 -14.29 4.41
CA SER A 65 -5.26 -13.44 4.69
C SER A 65 -5.42 -12.09 4.01
N THR A 66 -5.28 -11.02 4.77
CA THR A 66 -5.45 -9.64 4.33
C THR A 66 -4.44 -8.74 5.05
N VAL A 67 -4.03 -7.67 4.39
CA VAL A 67 -3.16 -6.65 4.96
C VAL A 67 -3.75 -5.29 4.67
N LEU A 68 -3.60 -4.33 5.58
CA LEU A 68 -4.02 -2.94 5.39
C LEU A 68 -2.92 -1.98 5.86
N PHE A 69 -2.51 -1.06 4.98
CA PHE A 69 -1.78 0.14 5.41
C PHE A 69 -2.77 1.13 6.01
N TYR A 70 -2.73 1.34 7.32
CA TYR A 70 -3.70 2.18 8.01
C TYR A 70 -3.23 3.62 8.26
N GLY A 71 -2.05 4.00 7.76
CA GLY A 71 -1.47 5.33 7.99
C GLY A 71 -2.28 6.50 7.39
N ARG A 72 -3.14 6.23 6.39
CA ARG A 72 -4.05 7.20 5.78
C ARG A 72 -5.53 6.98 6.16
N CYS A 73 -5.81 6.03 7.06
CA CYS A 73 -7.17 5.79 7.55
C CYS A 73 -7.67 7.01 8.31
N ASN A 74 -8.82 7.54 7.89
CA ASN A 74 -9.60 8.47 8.68
C ASN A 74 -10.77 7.72 9.33
N GLY A 75 -10.46 7.02 10.41
CA GLY A 75 -11.45 6.28 11.20
C GLY A 75 -11.03 4.85 11.55
N PRO A 76 -11.95 4.08 12.17
CA PRO A 76 -11.70 2.70 12.55
C PRO A 76 -11.48 1.79 11.34
N ILE A 77 -10.79 0.68 11.57
CA ILE A 77 -10.59 -0.39 10.60
C ILE A 77 -11.76 -1.38 10.67
N HIS A 78 -12.20 -1.87 9.53
CA HIS A 78 -13.30 -2.80 9.38
C HIS A 78 -12.84 -4.08 8.70
N ASN A 79 -13.55 -5.18 8.96
CA ASN A 79 -13.48 -6.36 8.10
C ASN A 79 -14.68 -6.32 7.13
N ASN A 80 -14.40 -6.20 5.84
CA ASN A 80 -15.37 -6.28 4.75
C ASN A 80 -15.17 -7.60 3.99
N ASN A 81 -15.99 -8.61 4.31
CA ASN A 81 -15.94 -9.94 3.70
C ASN A 81 -14.52 -10.54 3.57
N GLY A 82 -13.75 -10.55 4.67
CA GLY A 82 -12.39 -11.08 4.72
C GLY A 82 -11.29 -10.08 4.35
N GLN A 83 -11.63 -8.85 3.98
CA GLN A 83 -10.68 -7.78 3.66
C GLN A 83 -10.67 -6.70 4.74
N LEU A 84 -9.48 -6.34 5.23
CA LEU A 84 -9.32 -5.18 6.11
C LEU A 84 -9.53 -3.90 5.30
N THR A 85 -10.46 -3.05 5.73
CA THR A 85 -10.77 -1.77 5.09
C THR A 85 -10.84 -0.65 6.12
N CYS A 86 -10.77 0.59 5.67
CA CYS A 86 -11.10 1.76 6.48
C CYS A 86 -11.50 2.88 5.53
N ASN A 87 -12.10 3.94 6.06
CA ASN A 87 -12.36 5.14 5.26
C ASN A 87 -11.02 5.81 4.93
N GLN A 88 -10.61 5.75 3.66
CA GLN A 88 -9.42 6.44 3.15
C GLN A 88 -9.78 7.87 2.78
N GLY A 89 -8.94 8.83 3.15
CA GLY A 89 -9.03 10.18 2.58
C GLY A 89 -8.67 10.14 1.09
N GLY A 90 -9.68 10.21 0.22
CA GLY A 90 -9.63 10.49 -1.22
C GLY A 90 -8.39 10.06 -2.01
N GLY A 91 -8.45 8.89 -2.69
CA GLY A 91 -7.50 8.49 -3.73
C GLY A 91 -8.16 7.55 -4.72
N ASN A 92 -8.01 7.81 -6.02
CA ASN A 92 -8.69 7.11 -7.12
C ASN A 92 -8.38 5.59 -7.15
N ASN A 93 -9.46 4.79 -7.19
CA ASN A 93 -9.50 3.32 -7.16
C ASN A 93 -8.98 2.60 -8.44
N SER A 94 -8.06 3.21 -9.21
CA SER A 94 -7.57 2.61 -10.45
C SER A 94 -6.35 1.72 -10.19
N LEU A 95 -6.46 0.41 -10.49
CA LEU A 95 -5.35 -0.53 -10.33
C LEU A 95 -4.17 -0.15 -11.25
N PRO A 96 -2.91 -0.05 -10.72
CA PRO A 96 -1.75 0.31 -11.52
C PRO A 96 -1.53 -0.67 -12.70
N PRO A 97 -0.89 -0.24 -13.79
CA PRO A 97 -0.65 -1.07 -14.97
C PRO A 97 0.31 -2.23 -14.68
N GLY A 98 0.12 -3.33 -15.42
CA GLY A 98 1.06 -4.47 -15.42
C GLY A 98 0.42 -5.84 -15.53
N ASP A 99 1.26 -6.81 -15.94
CA ASP A 99 0.87 -8.20 -16.23
C ASP A 99 0.56 -9.03 -14.99
N TYR A 100 0.83 -8.50 -13.80
CA TYR A 100 0.38 -9.11 -12.54
C TYR A 100 -1.13 -9.39 -12.56
N LYS A 101 -1.92 -8.59 -13.27
CA LYS A 101 -3.37 -8.76 -13.43
C LYS A 101 -3.77 -10.12 -14.02
N ASN A 102 -2.88 -10.77 -14.77
CA ASN A 102 -3.12 -12.09 -15.37
C ASN A 102 -2.90 -13.25 -14.39
N SER A 103 -2.21 -13.02 -13.27
CA SER A 103 -1.79 -14.06 -12.33
C SER A 103 -1.98 -13.69 -10.86
N CYS A 104 -2.69 -12.60 -10.59
CA CYS A 104 -3.04 -12.13 -9.25
C CYS A 104 -4.56 -11.87 -9.15
N ARG A 105 -5.09 -12.00 -7.94
CA ARG A 105 -6.50 -11.79 -7.59
C ARG A 105 -6.63 -10.98 -6.30
N ASP A 106 -7.86 -10.61 -5.96
CA ASP A 106 -8.19 -9.84 -4.74
C ASP A 106 -7.34 -8.57 -4.63
N MET A 107 -7.20 -7.87 -5.77
CA MET A 107 -6.35 -6.70 -5.91
C MET A 107 -7.01 -5.46 -5.32
N ASN A 108 -6.26 -4.72 -4.50
CA ASN A 108 -6.73 -3.48 -3.89
C ASN A 108 -5.60 -2.44 -3.89
N VAL A 109 -5.97 -1.18 -4.11
CA VAL A 109 -5.05 -0.05 -4.03
C VAL A 109 -5.42 0.79 -2.82
N ASN A 110 -4.43 1.12 -2.02
CA ASN A 110 -4.57 1.99 -0.86
C ASN A 110 -3.46 3.03 -0.86
N GLY A 111 -3.80 4.24 -1.34
CA GLY A 111 -2.80 5.25 -1.66
C GLY A 111 -1.90 4.73 -2.78
N ASP A 112 -0.62 4.62 -2.46
CA ASP A 112 0.43 4.21 -3.39
C ASP A 112 0.77 2.72 -3.26
N ILE A 113 0.04 2.01 -2.39
CA ILE A 113 0.26 0.59 -2.13
C ILE A 113 -0.73 -0.25 -2.93
N LEU A 114 -0.23 -1.09 -3.82
CA LEU A 114 -0.99 -2.18 -4.44
C LEU A 114 -0.83 -3.44 -3.58
N GLN A 115 -1.95 -4.07 -3.28
CA GLN A 115 -2.03 -5.34 -2.56
C GLN A 115 -2.75 -6.36 -3.43
N ALA A 116 -2.30 -7.61 -3.42
CA ALA A 116 -2.93 -8.70 -4.16
C ALA A 116 -2.55 -10.08 -3.62
N GLN A 117 -3.32 -11.11 -4.00
CA GLN A 117 -2.89 -12.50 -3.93
C GLN A 117 -2.35 -12.94 -5.29
N CYS A 118 -1.07 -13.28 -5.38
CA CYS A 118 -0.41 -13.64 -6.62
C CYS A 118 -0.02 -15.11 -6.66
N GLN A 119 -0.21 -15.76 -7.81
CA GLN A 119 0.09 -17.17 -7.99
C GLN A 119 1.61 -17.40 -8.06
N ARG A 120 2.08 -18.45 -7.39
CA ARG A 120 3.46 -18.96 -7.44
C ARG A 120 3.59 -19.98 -8.58
N ARG A 121 4.83 -20.34 -8.93
CA ARG A 121 5.12 -21.34 -9.97
C ARG A 121 4.58 -22.74 -9.64
N ASP A 122 4.46 -23.05 -8.34
CA ASP A 122 3.87 -24.29 -7.85
C ASP A 122 2.32 -24.28 -7.85
N GLY A 123 1.70 -23.20 -8.36
CA GLY A 123 0.25 -23.02 -8.42
C GLY A 123 -0.37 -22.51 -7.12
N SER A 124 0.38 -22.45 -6.01
CA SER A 124 -0.12 -21.90 -4.74
C SER A 124 -0.22 -20.38 -4.77
N TRP A 125 -1.06 -19.80 -3.92
CA TRP A 125 -1.30 -18.35 -3.87
C TRP A 125 -0.54 -17.72 -2.73
N ARG A 126 0.07 -16.57 -2.99
CA ARG A 126 0.82 -15.80 -2.00
C ARG A 126 0.29 -14.39 -1.91
N PHE A 127 -0.02 -13.93 -0.70
CA PHE A 127 -0.30 -12.52 -0.46
C PHE A 127 0.96 -11.68 -0.65
N THR A 128 0.83 -10.54 -1.31
CA THR A 128 1.93 -9.62 -1.59
C THR A 128 1.42 -8.19 -1.70
N SER A 129 2.30 -7.25 -1.37
CA SER A 129 2.06 -5.82 -1.53
C SER A 129 3.29 -5.13 -2.11
N ILE A 130 3.07 -4.01 -2.79
CA ILE A 130 4.13 -3.18 -3.35
C ILE A 130 3.71 -1.72 -3.24
N ASP A 131 4.66 -0.85 -2.88
CA ASP A 131 4.54 0.57 -3.14
C ASP A 131 4.86 0.81 -4.61
N TYR A 132 3.83 1.16 -5.38
CA TYR A 132 3.94 1.30 -6.83
C TYR A 132 4.19 2.74 -7.29
N ASP A 133 4.23 3.71 -6.38
CA ASP A 133 4.64 5.07 -6.73
C ASP A 133 6.12 5.10 -7.17
N GLU A 134 6.95 4.22 -6.61
CA GLU A 134 8.33 4.01 -7.02
C GLU A 134 8.49 3.13 -8.29
N CYS A 135 7.38 2.58 -8.82
CA CYS A 135 7.44 1.77 -10.04
C CYS A 135 7.41 2.64 -11.29
N TYR A 136 8.57 2.78 -11.93
CA TYR A 136 8.72 3.43 -13.24
C TYR A 136 8.07 2.64 -14.40
N ASN A 137 7.89 1.33 -14.21
CA ASN A 137 7.35 0.38 -15.19
C ASN A 137 6.16 -0.41 -14.64
N ASP A 138 5.53 -1.18 -15.52
CA ASP A 138 4.49 -2.15 -15.22
C ASP A 138 4.87 -3.08 -14.07
N ILE A 139 3.89 -3.39 -13.22
CA ILE A 139 4.06 -4.31 -12.10
C ILE A 139 3.95 -5.75 -12.62
N THR A 140 4.81 -6.64 -12.11
CA THR A 140 4.80 -8.05 -12.49
C THR A 140 4.77 -8.96 -11.27
N ASN A 141 4.24 -10.18 -11.47
CA ASN A 141 4.25 -11.23 -10.46
C ASN A 141 5.48 -12.13 -10.65
N GLN A 142 6.44 -12.03 -9.75
CA GLN A 142 7.59 -12.93 -9.67
C GLN A 142 7.39 -14.00 -8.59
N ASN A 143 6.85 -15.15 -9.00
CA ASN A 143 6.66 -16.32 -8.13
C ASN A 143 5.91 -15.98 -6.82
N GLY A 144 4.76 -15.31 -6.96
CA GLY A 144 3.88 -14.87 -5.88
C GLY A 144 4.28 -13.55 -5.22
N ARG A 145 5.23 -12.80 -5.79
CA ARG A 145 5.66 -11.49 -5.28
C ARG A 145 5.41 -10.42 -6.34
N LEU A 146 4.68 -9.37 -5.98
CA LEU A 146 4.60 -8.15 -6.79
C LEU A 146 5.97 -7.47 -6.76
N VAL A 147 6.50 -7.20 -7.94
CA VAL A 147 7.71 -6.40 -8.11
C VAL A 147 7.45 -5.36 -9.20
N CYS A 148 8.08 -4.19 -9.10
CA CYS A 148 8.19 -3.33 -10.27
C CYS A 148 8.90 -4.13 -11.36
N GLY A 149 8.40 -4.08 -12.59
CA GLY A 149 9.12 -4.62 -13.72
C GLY A 149 10.53 -4.02 -13.73
N GLN A 150 11.55 -4.84 -13.49
CA GLN A 150 12.92 -4.42 -13.72
C GLN A 150 13.08 -4.01 -15.19
N ARG A 151 14.10 -3.19 -15.49
CA ARG A 151 14.58 -2.92 -16.86
C ARG A 151 15.03 -4.23 -17.52
N HIS A 152 14.08 -5.08 -17.88
CA HIS A 152 14.36 -6.27 -18.67
C HIS A 152 13.99 -5.93 -20.09
N HIS A 153 15.04 -5.84 -20.90
CA HIS A 153 15.10 -5.77 -22.35
C HIS A 153 14.42 -6.99 -22.99
N ASN A 154 13.14 -7.21 -22.72
CA ASN A 154 12.30 -8.20 -23.37
C ASN A 154 10.93 -7.55 -23.64
N ASN A 155 10.86 -6.91 -24.80
CA ASN A 155 9.64 -6.72 -25.59
C ASN A 155 8.46 -5.92 -25.01
N MET A 156 8.62 -5.19 -23.89
CA MET A 156 7.57 -4.29 -23.40
C MET A 156 7.96 -2.82 -23.63
N LEU A 157 7.20 -2.12 -24.45
CA LEU A 157 7.45 -0.73 -24.84
C LEU A 157 7.33 0.23 -23.63
N PRO A 158 8.23 1.21 -23.43
CA PRO A 158 8.17 2.13 -22.30
C PRO A 158 6.85 2.90 -22.28
N ARG A 159 6.38 3.30 -21.11
CA ARG A 159 5.11 4.04 -20.99
C ARG A 159 5.16 5.36 -21.76
N GLY A 160 4.04 5.75 -22.36
CA GLY A 160 3.86 7.10 -22.88
C GLY A 160 2.77 7.25 -23.94
N SER A 161 2.31 8.48 -24.15
CA SER A 161 1.27 8.85 -25.11
C SER A 161 1.67 8.58 -26.57
N TYR A 162 2.97 8.49 -26.86
CA TYR A 162 3.49 8.16 -28.20
C TYR A 162 2.87 6.88 -28.80
N LYS A 163 2.47 5.90 -27.97
CA LYS A 163 1.84 4.64 -28.41
C LYS A 163 0.57 4.86 -29.24
N GLN A 164 -0.11 6.00 -29.06
CA GLN A 164 -1.35 6.33 -29.79
C GLN A 164 -1.09 6.81 -31.22
N THR A 165 0.12 7.32 -31.49
CA THR A 165 0.44 8.03 -32.75
C THR A 165 1.73 7.58 -33.41
N CYS A 166 2.38 6.56 -32.85
CA CYS A 166 3.57 5.92 -33.41
C CYS A 166 3.31 4.42 -33.67
N GLN A 167 4.14 3.82 -34.51
CA GLN A 167 4.11 2.41 -34.90
C GLN A 167 5.54 1.91 -35.19
N ASP A 168 5.67 0.63 -35.56
CA ASP A 168 6.95 0.01 -35.95
C ASP A 168 8.05 0.20 -34.89
N PHE A 169 7.70 -0.23 -33.67
CA PHE A 169 8.54 -0.02 -32.51
C PHE A 169 9.72 -0.99 -32.46
N SER A 170 10.89 -0.49 -32.08
CA SER A 170 12.08 -1.27 -31.79
C SER A 170 12.76 -0.69 -30.55
N ILE A 171 13.29 -1.57 -29.70
CA ILE A 171 14.05 -1.17 -28.51
C ILE A 171 15.42 -1.83 -28.57
N ASN A 172 16.45 -1.01 -28.36
CA ASN A 172 17.81 -1.47 -28.15
C ASN A 172 18.39 -0.78 -26.91
N GLY A 173 18.58 -1.53 -25.83
CA GLY A 173 18.95 -0.93 -24.55
C GLY A 173 17.84 -0.01 -24.03
N ASP A 174 18.21 1.22 -23.66
CA ASP A 174 17.31 2.30 -23.26
C ASP A 174 16.92 3.20 -24.45
N VAL A 175 17.20 2.77 -25.69
CA VAL A 175 16.82 3.52 -26.90
C VAL A 175 15.55 2.93 -27.51
N LEU A 176 14.48 3.72 -27.47
CA LEU A 176 13.24 3.46 -28.20
C LEU A 176 13.34 4.06 -29.60
N GLN A 177 12.99 3.29 -30.62
CA GLN A 177 12.84 3.72 -32.00
C GLN A 177 11.40 3.43 -32.47
N ALA A 178 10.80 4.35 -33.21
CA ALA A 178 9.46 4.17 -33.77
C ALA A 178 9.23 5.10 -34.98
N GLN A 179 8.26 4.76 -35.83
CA GLN A 179 7.68 5.67 -36.81
C GLN A 179 6.53 6.46 -36.18
N CYS A 180 6.67 7.77 -36.06
CA CYS A 180 5.70 8.64 -35.41
C CYS A 180 4.99 9.57 -36.40
N LYS A 181 3.67 9.71 -36.25
CA LYS A 181 2.83 10.54 -37.11
C LYS A 181 3.11 12.03 -36.87
N LYS A 182 3.36 12.77 -37.94
CA LYS A 182 3.43 14.24 -37.97
C LYS A 182 2.02 14.84 -37.99
N GLY A 183 1.92 16.16 -37.77
CA GLY A 183 0.65 16.90 -37.87
C GLY A 183 0.00 16.83 -39.26
N ASN A 184 0.79 16.67 -40.33
CA ASN A 184 0.31 16.47 -41.70
C ASN A 184 -0.07 15.01 -42.03
N GLY A 185 0.07 14.09 -41.08
CA GLY A 185 -0.27 12.68 -41.23
C GLY A 185 0.86 11.78 -41.75
N GLU A 186 1.98 12.34 -42.22
CA GLU A 186 3.14 11.55 -42.63
C GLU A 186 3.82 10.87 -41.43
N LEU A 187 4.41 9.71 -41.66
CA LEU A 187 5.23 9.02 -40.66
C LEU A 187 6.69 9.49 -40.72
N ARG A 188 7.31 9.61 -39.55
CA ARG A 188 8.74 9.95 -39.40
C ARG A 188 9.39 9.01 -38.40
N TRP A 189 10.51 8.40 -38.79
CA TRP A 189 11.36 7.69 -37.85
C TRP A 189 11.92 8.64 -36.79
N SER A 190 11.75 8.26 -35.54
CA SER A 190 12.32 8.96 -34.39
C SER A 190 12.89 7.95 -33.41
N SER A 191 13.92 8.38 -32.68
CA SER A 191 14.50 7.65 -31.57
C SER A 191 14.60 8.52 -30.33
N ILE A 192 14.51 7.91 -29.15
CA ILE A 192 14.76 8.57 -27.87
C ILE A 192 15.49 7.61 -26.95
N ASP A 193 16.52 8.10 -26.26
CA ASP A 193 17.03 7.45 -25.07
C ASP A 193 16.12 7.83 -23.90
N PHE A 194 15.41 6.86 -23.36
CA PHE A 194 14.46 7.06 -22.28
C PHE A 194 15.03 6.65 -20.92
N GLY A 195 16.32 6.36 -20.82
CA GLY A 195 16.97 5.88 -19.60
C GLY A 195 16.78 6.82 -18.39
N ASP A 196 16.73 8.13 -18.62
CA ASP A 196 16.47 9.16 -17.60
C ASP A 196 15.15 9.91 -17.83
N CYS A 197 14.23 9.32 -18.60
CA CYS A 197 12.93 9.93 -18.84
C CYS A 197 11.94 9.57 -17.73
N TYR A 198 11.71 10.51 -16.82
CA TYR A 198 10.77 10.34 -15.69
C TYR A 198 9.31 10.65 -16.08
N GLY A 199 9.12 11.38 -17.17
CA GLY A 199 7.85 11.91 -17.64
C GLY A 199 7.15 11.10 -18.73
N ASP A 200 6.21 11.71 -19.44
CA ASP A 200 5.54 11.11 -20.59
C ASP A 200 6.48 11.05 -21.79
N ILE A 201 6.58 9.88 -22.43
CA ILE A 201 7.17 9.81 -23.77
C ILE A 201 6.07 10.22 -24.75
N ALA A 202 6.20 11.41 -25.34
CA ALA A 202 5.22 11.97 -26.24
C ALA A 202 5.72 12.01 -27.69
N ASN A 203 4.79 12.04 -28.64
CA ASN A 203 5.09 12.34 -30.03
C ASN A 203 4.79 13.82 -30.32
N ARG A 204 5.85 14.62 -30.52
CA ARG A 204 5.75 15.99 -31.00
C ARG A 204 6.10 16.08 -32.49
N ASN A 205 5.07 16.09 -33.32
CA ASN A 205 5.16 16.26 -34.77
C ASN A 205 6.17 15.30 -35.43
N GLY A 206 6.07 14.01 -35.10
CA GLY A 206 6.94 12.95 -35.61
C GLY A 206 8.27 12.81 -34.85
N ARG A 207 8.42 13.42 -33.67
CA ARG A 207 9.60 13.29 -32.80
C ARG A 207 9.19 12.79 -31.42
N LEU A 208 9.82 11.71 -30.96
CA LEU A 208 9.74 11.23 -29.58
C LEU A 208 10.45 12.23 -28.66
N VAL A 209 9.76 12.68 -27.63
CA VAL A 209 10.27 13.58 -26.59
C VAL A 209 9.86 13.07 -25.20
N CYS A 210 10.62 13.43 -24.18
CA CYS A 210 10.27 13.20 -22.78
C CYS A 210 9.72 14.49 -22.18
N GLU A 211 8.58 14.42 -21.49
CA GLU A 211 7.88 15.58 -20.89
C GLU A 211 7.50 15.38 -19.42
#